data_AF-A0A497XNP5-F1
#
_entry.id   AF-A0A497XNP5-F1
#
_cell.length_a   1.000
_cell.length_b   1.000
_cell.length_c   1.000
_cell.angle_alpha   90.00
_cell.angle_beta   90.00
_cell.angle_gamma   90.00
#
_symmetry.space_group_name_H-M   'P 1'
#
loop_
_entity.id
_entity.type
_entity.pdbx_description
1 polymer ?
#
loop_
_entity_poly.entity_id
_entity_poly.type
_entity_poly.pdbx_seq_one_letter_code
_entity_poly.pdbx_strand_id
1 'polypeptide(L)'
;MKQLLRLIFFIPCFAFSQVYANTYVCPPCNRPCDTATYQQPGICTQCGMKLVEKKASLLKDKQITVCFYLYDGVEILDFAGPMEVFSYAGFKIITVAKTKAPLLTQGILKIIPDYSIKDAPQADIFAVFGGSDEVATNDPEVISWIKSRDSATKSYFSVCTGAFILGKAGLLDQLTVTTFHKSITNLKKALPKAKVLANVRYIDNGKVITTAGISAGIDGALHLVAKLRGKEVAQAIAKQIEYDKYVPEQGMDLSQ
;
A
#
# COMPACT_ATOMS: atom_id res chain seq x y z
N MET A 1 -58.44 37.34 54.58
CA MET A 1 -57.94 37.27 53.20
C MET A 1 -56.89 36.16 53.11
N LYS A 2 -57.13 35.17 52.23
CA LYS A 2 -56.55 33.82 52.27
C LYS A 2 -55.11 33.75 51.75
N GLN A 3 -54.23 33.06 52.49
CA GLN A 3 -52.91 32.61 52.03
C GLN A 3 -53.06 31.51 50.97
N LEU A 4 -52.34 31.64 49.85
CA LEU A 4 -52.38 30.69 48.73
C LEU A 4 -51.11 29.81 48.77
N LEU A 5 -51.28 28.56 49.20
CA LEU A 5 -50.26 27.49 49.14
C LEU A 5 -50.08 27.07 47.67
N ARG A 6 -48.86 27.17 47.11
CA ARG A 6 -48.50 26.54 45.84
C ARG A 6 -47.70 25.27 46.13
N LEU A 7 -48.31 24.10 45.90
CA LEU A 7 -47.60 22.82 45.87
C LEU A 7 -46.69 22.76 44.63
N ILE A 8 -45.40 22.51 44.86
CA ILE A 8 -44.42 22.20 43.81
C ILE A 8 -44.36 20.66 43.71
N PHE A 9 -44.86 20.09 42.62
CA PHE A 9 -44.66 18.67 42.31
C PHE A 9 -43.26 18.49 41.71
N PHE A 10 -42.37 17.82 42.44
CA PHE A 10 -41.08 17.37 41.93
C PHE A 10 -41.31 16.10 41.07
N ILE A 11 -41.16 16.22 39.75
CA ILE A 11 -41.10 15.07 38.84
C ILE A 11 -39.61 14.67 38.73
N PRO A 12 -39.21 13.46 39.12
CA PRO A 12 -37.82 13.04 38.97
C PRO A 12 -37.56 12.74 37.48
N CYS A 13 -36.71 13.58 36.87
CA CYS A 13 -36.21 13.36 35.52
C CYS A 13 -35.19 12.21 35.56
N PHE A 14 -35.63 10.99 35.24
CA PHE A 14 -34.72 9.87 34.97
C PHE A 14 -34.03 10.11 33.63
N ALA A 15 -32.80 10.64 33.67
CA ALA A 15 -31.93 10.70 32.51
C ALA A 15 -31.49 9.26 32.15
N PHE A 16 -32.13 8.67 31.14
CA PHE A 16 -31.61 7.48 30.46
C PHE A 16 -30.33 7.88 29.72
N SER A 17 -29.17 7.51 30.24
CA SER A 17 -27.95 7.51 29.46
C SER A 17 -28.08 6.40 28.39
N GLN A 18 -28.28 6.80 27.14
CA GLN A 18 -28.13 5.87 26.03
C GLN A 18 -26.66 5.44 25.96
N VAL A 19 -26.37 4.26 26.50
CA VAL A 19 -25.14 3.55 26.18
C VAL A 19 -25.23 3.17 24.71
N TYR A 20 -24.60 3.95 23.84
CA TYR A 20 -24.48 3.58 22.43
C TYR A 20 -23.67 2.27 22.38
N ALA A 21 -24.35 1.17 22.06
CA ALA A 21 -23.68 -0.11 21.88
C ALA A 21 -22.67 0.01 20.72
N ASN A 22 -21.40 -0.27 20.98
CA ASN A 22 -20.40 -0.32 19.93
C ASN A 22 -20.79 -1.41 18.92
N THR A 23 -21.01 -1.01 17.67
CA THR A 23 -21.23 -1.97 16.57
C THR A 23 -19.88 -2.40 16.01
N TYR A 24 -19.73 -3.67 15.69
CA TYR A 24 -18.54 -4.26 15.10
C TYR A 24 -18.81 -4.72 13.67
N VAL A 25 -17.80 -4.76 12.83
CA VAL A 25 -17.85 -5.25 11.45
C VAL A 25 -16.71 -6.20 11.19
N CYS A 26 -16.86 -7.04 10.17
CA CYS A 26 -15.71 -7.76 9.63
C CYS A 26 -14.80 -6.76 8.90
N PRO A 27 -13.47 -6.79 9.12
CA PRO A 27 -12.55 -6.12 8.20
C PRO A 27 -12.77 -6.62 6.77
N PRO A 28 -12.46 -5.83 5.72
CA PRO A 28 -12.62 -6.28 4.34
C PRO A 28 -11.93 -7.62 4.08
N CYS A 29 -12.74 -8.68 3.92
CA CYS A 29 -12.38 -10.06 3.59
C CYS A 29 -12.55 -10.36 2.08
N ASN A 30 -13.20 -9.47 1.32
CA ASN A 30 -13.70 -9.72 -0.04
C ASN A 30 -14.63 -10.94 -0.11
N ARG A 31 -15.44 -11.10 0.94
CA ARG A 31 -16.40 -12.19 1.13
C ARG A 31 -17.74 -11.57 1.56
N PRO A 32 -18.85 -12.33 1.57
CA PRO A 32 -20.14 -11.82 2.05
C PRO A 32 -20.12 -11.23 3.48
N CYS A 33 -19.11 -11.57 4.29
CA CYS A 33 -18.87 -10.99 5.62
C CYS A 33 -18.64 -9.47 5.62
N ASP A 34 -18.28 -8.86 4.48
CA ASP A 34 -17.97 -7.44 4.39
C ASP A 34 -19.17 -6.53 4.68
N THR A 35 -20.38 -7.03 4.47
CA THR A 35 -21.62 -6.31 4.76
C THR A 35 -22.21 -6.66 6.12
N ALA A 36 -21.59 -7.58 6.88
CA ALA A 36 -22.12 -8.06 8.15
C ALA A 36 -21.78 -7.12 9.31
N THR A 37 -22.75 -6.91 10.21
CA THR A 37 -22.59 -6.15 11.44
C THR A 37 -22.85 -7.02 12.67
N TYR A 38 -22.07 -6.80 13.72
CA TYR A 38 -22.07 -7.57 14.96
C TYR A 38 -22.25 -6.62 16.15
N GLN A 39 -22.90 -7.11 17.21
CA GLN A 39 -23.16 -6.31 18.42
C GLN A 39 -22.10 -6.51 19.51
N GLN A 40 -21.21 -7.47 19.33
CA GLN A 40 -20.15 -7.80 20.29
C GLN A 40 -18.82 -8.00 19.57
N PRO A 41 -17.69 -7.72 20.25
CA PRO A 41 -16.37 -8.07 19.73
C PRO A 41 -16.27 -9.59 19.59
N GLY A 42 -15.39 -10.06 18.71
CA GLY A 42 -15.21 -11.49 18.51
C GLY A 42 -14.51 -11.80 17.20
N ILE A 43 -14.76 -13.01 16.71
CA ILE A 43 -14.22 -13.52 15.45
C ILE A 43 -15.38 -13.66 14.46
N CYS A 44 -15.19 -13.19 13.23
CA CYS A 44 -16.13 -13.40 12.14
C CYS A 44 -16.26 -14.89 11.86
N THR A 45 -17.48 -15.42 11.98
CA THR A 45 -17.78 -16.85 11.77
C THR A 45 -17.62 -17.31 10.32
N GLN A 46 -17.55 -16.39 9.36
CA GLN A 46 -17.40 -16.72 7.93
C GLN A 46 -15.95 -16.73 7.45
N CYS A 47 -15.08 -15.90 8.03
CA CYS A 47 -13.70 -15.77 7.56
C CYS A 47 -12.63 -15.96 8.64
N GLY A 48 -13.01 -16.06 9.92
CA GLY A 48 -12.07 -16.22 11.02
C GLY A 48 -11.32 -14.94 11.42
N MET A 49 -11.62 -13.78 10.82
CA MET A 49 -10.96 -12.52 11.17
C MET A 49 -11.54 -11.89 12.44
N LYS A 50 -10.69 -11.23 13.24
CA LYS A 50 -11.12 -10.45 14.40
C LYS A 50 -12.00 -9.29 13.97
N LEU A 51 -13.17 -9.17 14.58
CA LEU A 51 -14.11 -8.08 14.34
C LEU A 51 -13.52 -6.76 14.85
N VAL A 52 -13.83 -5.68 14.14
CA VAL A 52 -13.36 -4.33 14.46
C VAL A 52 -14.53 -3.39 14.69
N GLU A 53 -14.37 -2.39 15.55
CA GLU A 53 -15.43 -1.40 15.79
C GLU A 53 -15.75 -0.64 14.49
N LYS A 54 -17.04 -0.50 14.17
CA LYS A 54 -17.54 0.16 12.96
C LYS A 54 -17.08 1.60 12.85
N LYS A 55 -16.95 2.32 13.98
CA LYS A 55 -16.43 3.69 14.00
C LYS A 55 -14.94 3.75 13.61
N ALA A 56 -14.16 2.72 13.95
CA ALA A 56 -12.79 2.55 13.49
C ALA A 56 -12.71 2.03 12.03
N SER A 57 -13.73 1.32 11.53
CA SER A 57 -13.82 0.91 10.12
C SER A 57 -14.18 2.08 9.20
N LEU A 58 -15.09 2.96 9.61
CA LEU A 58 -15.52 4.13 8.82
C LEU A 58 -14.39 5.15 8.58
N LEU A 59 -13.41 5.24 9.48
CA LEU A 59 -12.19 6.04 9.29
C LEU A 59 -11.18 5.37 8.33
N LYS A 60 -11.37 4.08 8.00
CA LYS A 60 -10.58 3.29 7.05
C LYS A 60 -11.18 3.24 5.62
N ASP A 61 -12.35 3.84 5.39
CA ASP A 61 -13.14 3.72 4.14
C ASP A 61 -12.66 4.55 2.94
N LYS A 62 -11.54 5.29 3.04
CA LYS A 62 -10.92 5.81 1.81
C LYS A 62 -10.24 4.65 1.08
N GLN A 63 -10.81 4.24 -0.06
CA GLN A 63 -10.18 3.30 -0.97
C GLN A 63 -8.79 3.82 -1.37
N ILE A 64 -7.75 3.08 -1.00
CA ILE A 64 -6.37 3.42 -1.32
C ILE A 64 -6.14 3.09 -2.78
N THR A 65 -5.65 4.08 -3.55
CA THR A 65 -5.28 3.87 -4.96
C THR A 65 -3.77 3.75 -5.11
N VAL A 66 -3.30 2.74 -5.85
CA VAL A 66 -1.89 2.51 -6.20
C VAL A 66 -1.69 2.73 -7.69
N CYS A 67 -0.82 3.68 -8.03
CA CYS A 67 -0.35 3.90 -9.39
C CYS A 67 0.86 3.02 -9.66
N PHE A 68 0.70 2.05 -10.55
CA PHE A 68 1.77 1.22 -11.07
C PHE A 68 2.31 1.87 -12.35
N TYR A 69 3.47 2.53 -12.27
CA TYR A 69 4.11 3.06 -13.46
C TYR A 69 4.89 1.96 -14.18
N LEU A 70 4.49 1.66 -15.41
CA LEU A 70 5.03 0.62 -16.28
C LEU A 70 5.65 1.26 -17.53
N TYR A 71 6.61 0.57 -18.14
CA TYR A 71 7.34 1.02 -19.32
C TYR A 71 7.85 -0.19 -20.11
N ASP A 72 8.30 0.03 -21.35
CA ASP A 72 8.88 -1.04 -22.18
C ASP A 72 10.12 -1.65 -21.52
N GLY A 73 10.17 -2.97 -21.42
CA GLY A 73 11.25 -3.69 -20.73
C GLY A 73 11.07 -3.81 -19.22
N VAL A 74 9.91 -3.43 -18.66
CA VAL A 74 9.62 -3.65 -17.22
C VAL A 74 9.67 -5.15 -16.87
N GLU A 75 10.25 -5.47 -15.71
CA GLU A 75 10.30 -6.85 -15.17
C GLU A 75 8.93 -7.31 -14.68
N ILE A 76 8.47 -8.47 -15.13
CA ILE A 76 7.09 -8.92 -14.88
C ILE A 76 6.84 -9.14 -13.39
N LEU A 77 7.72 -9.90 -12.74
CA LEU A 77 7.50 -10.30 -11.36
C LEU A 77 7.69 -9.13 -10.37
N ASP A 78 8.49 -8.12 -10.76
CA ASP A 78 8.66 -6.91 -9.96
C ASP A 78 7.34 -6.17 -9.73
N PHE A 79 6.44 -6.14 -10.72
CA PHE A 79 5.13 -5.52 -10.56
C PHE A 79 4.02 -6.52 -10.24
N ALA A 80 4.03 -7.72 -10.83
CA ALA A 80 2.97 -8.70 -10.66
C ALA A 80 2.87 -9.19 -9.20
N GLY A 81 4.01 -9.40 -8.53
CA GLY A 81 4.03 -9.80 -7.12
C GLY A 81 3.37 -8.77 -6.18
N PRO A 82 3.84 -7.51 -6.16
CA PRO A 82 3.19 -6.45 -5.40
C PRO A 82 1.74 -6.17 -5.82
N MET A 83 1.43 -6.29 -7.12
CA MET A 83 0.07 -6.11 -7.64
C MET A 83 -0.90 -7.11 -7.01
N GLU A 84 -0.51 -8.38 -6.93
CA GLU A 84 -1.32 -9.42 -6.28
C GLU A 84 -1.56 -9.08 -4.80
N VAL A 85 -0.50 -8.73 -4.06
CA VAL A 85 -0.60 -8.37 -2.63
C VAL A 85 -1.53 -7.17 -2.41
N PHE A 86 -1.39 -6.10 -3.20
CA PHE A 86 -2.22 -4.90 -3.06
C PHE A 86 -3.68 -5.15 -3.50
N SER A 87 -3.90 -6.03 -4.48
CA SER A 87 -5.23 -6.45 -4.90
C SER A 87 -5.96 -7.16 -3.76
N TYR A 88 -5.32 -8.15 -3.12
CA TYR A 88 -5.87 -8.83 -1.94
C TYR A 88 -6.06 -7.91 -0.73
N ALA A 89 -5.31 -6.81 -0.63
CA ALA A 89 -5.51 -5.77 0.39
C ALA A 89 -6.71 -4.84 0.11
N GLY A 90 -7.42 -5.03 -1.01
CA GLY A 90 -8.55 -4.22 -1.44
C GLY A 90 -8.14 -2.84 -1.96
N PHE A 91 -6.90 -2.68 -2.41
CA PHE A 91 -6.46 -1.41 -3.01
C PHE A 91 -6.92 -1.32 -4.46
N LYS A 92 -7.28 -0.12 -4.91
CA LYS A 92 -7.54 0.14 -6.33
C LYS A 92 -6.21 0.26 -7.05
N ILE A 93 -5.98 -0.58 -8.06
CA ILE A 93 -4.77 -0.56 -8.86
C ILE A 93 -5.07 0.16 -10.17
N ILE A 94 -4.18 1.08 -10.58
CA ILE A 94 -4.19 1.68 -11.91
C ILE A 94 -2.82 1.47 -12.55
N THR A 95 -2.80 1.05 -13.80
CA THR A 95 -1.56 0.95 -14.59
C THR A 95 -1.38 2.22 -15.42
N VAL A 96 -0.17 2.77 -15.38
CA VAL A 96 0.16 4.02 -16.07
C VAL A 96 1.45 3.84 -16.83
N ALA A 97 1.52 4.34 -18.05
CA ALA A 97 2.78 4.43 -18.80
C ALA A 97 2.90 5.80 -19.48
N LYS A 98 3.98 6.03 -20.23
CA LYS A 98 4.13 7.27 -21.02
C LYS A 98 2.95 7.48 -21.97
N THR A 99 2.52 6.42 -22.66
CA THR A 99 1.36 6.42 -23.56
C THR A 99 0.50 5.18 -23.31
N LYS A 100 -0.69 5.10 -23.91
CA LYS A 100 -1.54 3.89 -23.86
C LYS A 100 -1.18 2.82 -24.90
N ALA A 101 -0.09 3.01 -25.63
CA ALA A 101 0.39 1.99 -26.56
C ALA A 101 0.76 0.70 -25.78
N PRO A 102 0.55 -0.48 -26.36
CA PRO A 102 0.96 -1.72 -25.72
C PRO A 102 2.47 -1.70 -25.43
N LEU A 103 2.82 -1.95 -24.18
CA LEU A 103 4.19 -2.13 -23.74
C LEU A 103 4.59 -3.59 -23.97
N LEU A 104 5.83 -3.83 -24.38
CA LEU A 104 6.46 -5.13 -24.28
C LEU A 104 7.31 -5.15 -23.01
N THR A 105 7.15 -6.15 -22.15
CA THR A 105 8.02 -6.34 -20.98
C THR A 105 9.44 -6.73 -21.44
N GLN A 106 10.17 -7.57 -20.71
CA GLN A 106 11.48 -8.07 -21.16
C GLN A 106 11.38 -9.09 -22.33
N GLY A 107 10.61 -8.77 -23.37
CA GLY A 107 10.41 -9.59 -24.56
C GLY A 107 9.37 -10.70 -24.41
N ILE A 108 8.58 -10.70 -23.32
CA ILE A 108 7.74 -11.85 -22.95
C ILE A 108 6.24 -11.55 -23.07
N LEU A 109 5.77 -10.49 -22.41
CA LEU A 109 4.34 -10.20 -22.25
C LEU A 109 4.02 -8.81 -22.79
N LYS A 110 2.88 -8.67 -23.47
CA LYS A 110 2.32 -7.37 -23.84
C LYS A 110 1.34 -6.89 -22.78
N ILE A 111 1.46 -5.63 -22.37
CA ILE A 111 0.59 -4.99 -21.39
C ILE A 111 -0.02 -3.73 -22.01
N ILE A 112 -1.32 -3.54 -21.86
CA ILE A 112 -1.99 -2.30 -22.28
C ILE A 112 -2.27 -1.47 -21.01
N PRO A 113 -1.61 -0.31 -20.83
CA PRO A 113 -1.83 0.54 -19.67
C PRO A 113 -3.23 1.17 -19.65
N ASP A 114 -3.83 1.30 -18.47
CA ASP A 114 -5.13 1.96 -18.29
C ASP A 114 -5.05 3.46 -18.64
N TYR A 115 -3.95 4.10 -18.21
CA TYR A 115 -3.69 5.53 -18.36
C TYR A 115 -2.33 5.82 -18.97
N SER A 116 -2.22 7.00 -19.58
CA SER A 116 -0.96 7.65 -19.90
C SER A 116 -0.56 8.63 -18.78
N ILE A 117 0.68 9.11 -18.78
CA ILE A 117 1.09 10.19 -17.86
C ILE A 117 0.26 11.47 -18.01
N LYS A 118 -0.43 11.66 -19.15
CA LYS A 118 -1.24 12.86 -19.44
C LYS A 118 -2.64 12.81 -18.82
N ASP A 119 -3.20 11.63 -18.59
CA ASP A 119 -4.57 11.43 -18.12
C ASP A 119 -4.67 10.56 -16.85
N ALA A 120 -3.54 10.14 -16.27
CA ALA A 120 -3.50 9.35 -15.06
C ALA A 120 -4.03 10.13 -13.84
N PRO A 121 -5.08 9.64 -13.14
CA PRO A 121 -5.59 10.27 -11.94
C PRO A 121 -4.56 10.21 -10.81
N GLN A 122 -4.69 11.07 -9.80
CA GLN A 122 -3.84 11.03 -8.61
C GLN A 122 -4.03 9.72 -7.83
N ALA A 123 -2.98 9.23 -7.18
CA ALA A 123 -2.99 8.00 -6.38
C ALA A 123 -2.38 8.25 -4.99
N ASP A 124 -2.77 7.45 -4.00
CA ASP A 124 -2.21 7.52 -2.65
C ASP A 124 -0.79 6.89 -2.61
N ILE A 125 -0.56 5.85 -3.43
CA ILE A 125 0.73 5.15 -3.53
C ILE A 125 1.23 5.23 -4.97
N PHE A 126 2.52 5.51 -5.15
CA PHE A 126 3.19 5.50 -6.46
C PHE A 126 4.26 4.41 -6.48
N ALA A 127 4.11 3.43 -7.36
CA ALA A 127 4.97 2.26 -7.47
C ALA A 127 5.74 2.25 -8.80
N VAL A 128 7.05 2.00 -8.71
CA VAL A 128 7.95 1.81 -9.87
C VAL A 128 8.74 0.52 -9.73
N PHE A 129 9.15 -0.04 -10.86
CA PHE A 129 9.68 -1.40 -10.95
C PHE A 129 11.00 -1.40 -11.71
N GLY A 130 11.73 -2.52 -11.67
CA GLY A 130 12.96 -2.67 -12.43
C GLY A 130 12.74 -3.22 -13.84
N GLY A 131 13.84 -3.64 -14.45
CA GLY A 131 13.91 -4.03 -15.86
C GLY A 131 14.78 -3.04 -16.62
N SER A 132 14.38 -2.65 -17.84
CA SER A 132 15.06 -1.61 -18.62
C SER A 132 14.77 -0.20 -18.10
N ASP A 133 15.10 0.07 -16.83
CA ASP A 133 14.76 1.32 -16.13
C ASP A 133 15.34 2.57 -16.80
N GLU A 134 16.34 2.43 -17.66
CA GLU A 134 16.88 3.50 -18.51
C GLU A 134 15.81 4.15 -19.40
N VAL A 135 14.79 3.39 -19.81
CA VAL A 135 13.64 3.89 -20.58
C VAL A 135 12.90 4.99 -19.80
N ALA A 136 12.74 4.81 -18.48
CA ALA A 136 12.08 5.78 -17.62
C ALA A 136 13.05 6.85 -17.08
N THR A 137 14.27 6.47 -16.69
CA THR A 137 15.23 7.40 -16.08
C THR A 137 15.83 8.41 -17.06
N ASN A 138 15.88 8.08 -18.36
CA ASN A 138 16.36 9.00 -19.40
C ASN A 138 15.24 9.83 -20.05
N ASP A 139 13.98 9.63 -19.65
CA ASP A 139 12.85 10.38 -20.17
C ASP A 139 12.51 11.58 -19.26
N PRO A 140 12.82 12.82 -19.66
CA PRO A 140 12.58 13.99 -18.81
C PRO A 140 11.09 14.28 -18.60
N GLU A 141 10.21 13.89 -19.53
CA GLU A 141 8.76 14.07 -19.40
C GLU A 141 8.23 13.16 -18.29
N VAL A 142 8.67 11.90 -18.28
CA VAL A 142 8.33 10.92 -17.24
C VAL A 142 8.84 11.37 -15.87
N ILE A 143 10.12 11.77 -15.76
CA ILE A 143 10.70 12.21 -14.48
C ILE A 143 10.00 13.48 -13.96
N SER A 144 9.67 14.43 -14.84
CA SER A 144 8.91 15.62 -14.47
C SER A 144 7.51 15.26 -13.96
N TRP A 145 6.84 14.35 -14.64
CA TRP A 145 5.53 13.84 -14.21
C TRP A 145 5.59 13.17 -12.84
N ILE A 146 6.57 12.29 -12.57
CA ILE A 146 6.73 11.65 -11.26
C ILE A 146 6.89 12.69 -10.14
N LYS A 147 7.72 13.71 -10.37
CA LYS A 147 7.93 14.81 -9.41
C LYS A 147 6.64 15.59 -9.14
N SER A 148 5.85 15.86 -10.18
CA SER A 148 4.59 16.63 -10.05
C SER A 148 3.55 15.96 -9.15
N ARG A 149 3.67 14.64 -8.92
CA ARG A 149 2.71 13.85 -8.13
C ARG A 149 2.99 13.86 -6.63
N ASP A 150 4.12 14.39 -6.18
CA ASP A 150 4.60 14.25 -4.80
C ASP A 150 3.67 14.85 -3.74
N SER A 151 3.00 15.96 -4.07
CA SER A 151 2.14 16.70 -3.14
C SER A 151 0.95 15.89 -2.61
N ALA A 152 0.43 14.95 -3.41
CA ALA A 152 -0.70 14.11 -3.02
C ALA A 152 -0.34 12.61 -2.91
N THR A 153 0.90 12.23 -3.19
CA THR A 153 1.39 10.86 -3.00
C THR A 153 1.81 10.66 -1.54
N LYS A 154 1.17 9.70 -0.86
CA LYS A 154 1.43 9.38 0.55
C LYS A 154 2.55 8.36 0.74
N SER A 155 2.76 7.50 -0.26
CA SER A 155 3.87 6.53 -0.23
C SER A 155 4.44 6.29 -1.62
N TYR A 156 5.76 6.18 -1.68
CA TYR A 156 6.49 5.68 -2.84
C TYR A 156 6.95 4.26 -2.56
N PHE A 157 6.86 3.42 -3.58
CA PHE A 157 7.27 2.03 -3.53
C PHE A 157 8.15 1.74 -4.75
N SER A 158 9.33 1.15 -4.55
CA SER A 158 10.16 0.69 -5.67
C SER A 158 10.60 -0.74 -5.50
N VAL A 159 10.59 -1.50 -6.59
CA VAL A 159 11.20 -2.83 -6.66
C VAL A 159 12.43 -2.81 -7.57
N CYS A 160 13.45 -3.58 -7.22
CA CYS A 160 14.63 -3.81 -8.07
C CYS A 160 15.28 -2.48 -8.50
N THR A 161 15.56 -2.30 -9.79
CA THR A 161 16.14 -1.07 -10.34
C THR A 161 15.14 0.09 -10.47
N GLY A 162 13.87 -0.08 -10.09
CA GLY A 162 12.93 1.03 -9.94
C GLY A 162 13.41 2.11 -8.96
N ALA A 163 14.32 1.77 -8.05
CA ALA A 163 15.00 2.74 -7.19
C ALA A 163 15.75 3.82 -7.98
N PHE A 164 16.30 3.51 -9.16
CA PHE A 164 16.95 4.53 -10.01
C PHE A 164 15.96 5.57 -10.52
N ILE A 165 14.71 5.17 -10.80
CA ILE A 165 13.63 6.07 -11.23
C ILE A 165 13.27 7.06 -10.11
N LEU A 166 13.04 6.57 -8.89
CA LEU A 166 12.80 7.44 -7.73
C LEU A 166 14.01 8.33 -7.42
N GLY A 167 15.22 7.78 -7.57
CA GLY A 167 16.47 8.52 -7.40
C GLY A 167 16.60 9.67 -8.38
N LYS A 168 16.32 9.44 -9.67
CA LYS A 168 16.31 10.48 -10.72
C LYS A 168 15.22 11.54 -10.48
N ALA A 169 14.11 11.14 -9.87
CA ALA A 169 13.07 12.06 -9.41
C ALA A 169 13.48 12.87 -8.16
N GLY A 170 14.65 12.62 -7.56
CA GLY A 170 15.14 13.33 -6.38
C GLY A 170 14.48 12.90 -5.08
N LEU A 171 13.79 11.75 -5.07
CA LEU A 171 12.99 11.29 -3.93
C LEU A 171 13.80 10.44 -2.92
N LEU A 172 15.06 10.12 -3.24
CA LEU A 172 15.90 9.21 -2.45
C LEU A 172 17.10 9.89 -1.76
N ASP A 173 17.29 11.19 -1.97
CA ASP A 173 18.39 11.94 -1.34
C ASP A 173 18.31 11.83 0.19
N GLN A 174 19.44 11.51 0.84
CA GLN A 174 19.57 11.38 2.31
C GLN A 174 18.76 10.23 2.93
N LEU A 175 18.11 9.38 2.14
CA LEU A 175 17.41 8.20 2.62
C LEU A 175 18.34 6.99 2.70
N THR A 176 17.94 6.00 3.52
CA THR A 176 18.53 4.66 3.43
C THR A 176 17.74 3.86 2.41
N VAL A 177 18.40 3.26 1.42
CA VAL A 177 17.70 2.60 0.30
C VAL A 177 18.37 1.28 -0.06
N THR A 178 17.66 0.45 -0.80
CA THR A 178 18.20 -0.75 -1.43
C THR A 178 17.71 -0.87 -2.88
N THR A 179 18.27 -1.82 -3.62
CA THR A 179 17.90 -2.15 -5.00
C THR A 179 18.28 -3.61 -5.29
N PHE A 180 18.15 -4.05 -6.53
CA PHE A 180 18.62 -5.34 -6.97
C PHE A 180 20.10 -5.56 -6.63
N HIS A 181 20.45 -6.75 -6.16
CA HIS A 181 21.78 -7.05 -5.63
C HIS A 181 22.91 -6.72 -6.62
N LYS A 182 22.72 -6.97 -7.93
CA LYS A 182 23.72 -6.64 -8.97
C LYS A 182 23.85 -5.14 -9.24
N SER A 183 22.87 -4.34 -8.83
CA SER A 183 22.81 -2.90 -9.11
C SER A 183 23.20 -2.03 -7.91
N ILE A 184 23.54 -2.62 -6.76
CA ILE A 184 23.95 -1.89 -5.54
C ILE A 184 25.10 -0.92 -5.81
N THR A 185 26.16 -1.39 -6.48
CA THR A 185 27.33 -0.54 -6.78
C THR A 185 26.96 0.61 -7.72
N ASN A 186 26.09 0.37 -8.69
CA ASN A 186 25.65 1.40 -9.63
C ASN A 186 24.74 2.42 -8.94
N LEU A 187 23.86 1.99 -8.04
CA LEU A 187 22.99 2.90 -7.29
C LEU A 187 23.79 3.78 -6.33
N LYS A 188 24.83 3.24 -5.67
CA LYS A 188 25.77 4.04 -4.85
C LYS A 188 26.43 5.17 -5.65
N LYS A 189 26.83 4.87 -6.89
CA LYS A 189 27.43 5.87 -7.79
C LYS A 189 26.40 6.91 -8.25
N ALA A 190 25.18 6.47 -8.57
CA ALA A 190 24.12 7.34 -9.04
C ALA A 190 23.54 8.26 -7.95
N LEU A 191 23.50 7.79 -6.69
CA LEU A 191 22.89 8.47 -5.55
C LEU A 191 23.88 8.60 -4.39
N PRO A 192 24.94 9.43 -4.51
CA PRO A 192 25.99 9.54 -3.50
C PRO A 192 25.50 10.10 -2.15
N LYS A 193 24.33 10.75 -2.13
CA LYS A 193 23.70 11.27 -0.90
C LYS A 193 22.83 10.24 -0.19
N ALA A 194 22.52 9.10 -0.81
CA ALA A 194 21.70 8.05 -0.22
C ALA A 194 22.59 7.00 0.46
N LYS A 195 22.13 6.44 1.58
CA LYS A 195 22.78 5.30 2.22
C LYS A 195 22.27 4.01 1.59
N VAL A 196 23.01 3.47 0.62
CA VAL A 196 22.60 2.24 -0.09
C VAL A 196 23.06 0.98 0.66
N LEU A 197 22.10 0.16 1.08
CA LEU A 197 22.32 -1.11 1.77
C LEU A 197 22.17 -2.32 0.83
N ALA A 198 23.08 -3.28 0.97
CA ALA A 198 23.00 -4.61 0.36
C ALA A 198 22.46 -5.62 1.37
N ASN A 199 22.09 -6.82 0.90
CA ASN A 199 21.68 -7.96 1.73
C ASN A 199 20.48 -7.68 2.64
N VAL A 200 19.56 -6.84 2.16
CA VAL A 200 18.28 -6.54 2.80
C VAL A 200 17.17 -6.78 1.79
N ARG A 201 16.00 -7.24 2.24
CA ARG A 201 14.85 -7.46 1.34
C ARG A 201 14.17 -6.14 0.99
N TYR A 202 14.00 -5.25 1.96
CA TYR A 202 13.46 -3.91 1.75
C TYR A 202 13.95 -2.95 2.83
N ILE A 203 13.76 -1.65 2.58
CA ILE A 203 13.98 -0.57 3.53
C ILE A 203 12.74 0.35 3.49
N ASP A 204 12.24 0.72 4.67
CA ASP A 204 11.14 1.69 4.84
C ASP A 204 11.67 2.97 5.50
N ASN A 205 11.49 4.12 4.82
CA ASN A 205 11.84 5.46 5.33
C ASN A 205 10.58 6.28 5.69
N GLY A 206 9.47 5.62 6.03
CA GLY A 206 8.19 6.29 6.25
C GLY A 206 7.44 6.51 4.94
N LYS A 207 7.80 7.56 4.18
CA LYS A 207 7.14 7.89 2.89
C LYS A 207 7.65 7.02 1.74
N VAL A 208 8.88 6.53 1.79
CA VAL A 208 9.52 5.80 0.69
C VAL A 208 9.94 4.41 1.15
N ILE A 209 9.46 3.40 0.43
CA ILE A 209 9.87 2.01 0.59
C ILE A 209 10.61 1.58 -0.68
N THR A 210 11.85 1.12 -0.51
CA THR A 210 12.64 0.52 -1.59
C THR A 210 12.86 -0.94 -1.28
N THR A 211 12.61 -1.83 -2.23
CA THR A 211 12.85 -3.27 -2.10
C THR A 211 14.02 -3.70 -2.98
N ALA A 212 14.63 -4.83 -2.65
CA ALA A 212 15.54 -5.53 -3.55
C ALA A 212 14.77 -6.08 -4.77
N GLY A 213 15.38 -6.96 -5.55
CA GLY A 213 14.76 -7.43 -6.79
C GLY A 213 13.73 -8.55 -6.63
N ILE A 214 12.86 -8.63 -7.63
CA ILE A 214 12.00 -9.76 -7.93
C ILE A 214 11.08 -10.11 -6.76
N SER A 215 11.37 -11.19 -6.02
CA SER A 215 10.49 -11.65 -4.94
C SER A 215 10.49 -10.71 -3.73
N ALA A 216 11.53 -9.91 -3.54
CA ALA A 216 11.60 -8.94 -2.46
C ALA A 216 10.51 -7.86 -2.55
N GLY A 217 9.96 -7.63 -3.75
CA GLY A 217 8.80 -6.76 -3.96
C GLY A 217 7.56 -7.27 -3.23
N ILE A 218 7.36 -8.59 -3.15
CA ILE A 218 6.23 -9.19 -2.43
C ILE A 218 6.33 -8.88 -0.94
N ASP A 219 7.52 -9.01 -0.34
CA ASP A 219 7.70 -8.72 1.09
C ASP A 219 7.51 -7.25 1.40
N GLY A 220 8.03 -6.36 0.56
CA GLY A 220 7.83 -4.92 0.72
C GLY A 220 6.37 -4.53 0.57
N ALA A 221 5.63 -5.17 -0.33
CA ALA A 221 4.19 -4.96 -0.48
C ALA A 221 3.42 -5.44 0.76
N LEU A 222 3.73 -6.64 1.27
CA LEU A 222 3.15 -7.16 2.51
C LEU A 222 3.47 -6.27 3.72
N HIS A 223 4.69 -5.74 3.80
CA HIS A 223 5.10 -4.75 4.79
C HIS A 223 4.27 -3.46 4.71
N LEU A 224 4.10 -2.90 3.51
CA LEU A 224 3.29 -1.71 3.31
C LEU A 224 1.81 -1.96 3.65
N VAL A 225 1.27 -3.13 3.31
CA VAL A 225 -0.07 -3.54 3.74
C VAL A 225 -0.15 -3.65 5.26
N ALA A 226 0.84 -4.26 5.91
CA ALA A 226 0.88 -4.36 7.37
C ALA A 226 0.82 -2.97 8.03
N LYS A 227 1.57 -2.01 7.49
CA LYS A 227 1.58 -0.61 7.94
C LYS A 227 0.25 0.11 7.76
N LEU A 228 -0.48 -0.15 6.67
CA LEU A 228 -1.71 0.57 6.31
C LEU A 228 -3.00 -0.11 6.76
N ARG A 229 -2.98 -1.43 6.96
CA ARG A 229 -4.16 -2.26 7.24
C ARG A 229 -4.03 -3.09 8.52
N GLY A 230 -2.82 -3.34 9.00
CA GLY A 230 -2.53 -4.16 10.18
C GLY A 230 -1.76 -5.43 9.81
N LYS A 231 -0.94 -5.93 10.73
CA LYS A 231 -0.09 -7.12 10.51
C LYS A 231 -0.91 -8.37 10.24
N GLU A 232 -2.08 -8.48 10.87
CA GLU A 232 -3.01 -9.60 10.71
C GLU A 232 -3.55 -9.69 9.29
N VAL A 233 -3.80 -8.53 8.64
CA VAL A 233 -4.24 -8.48 7.24
C VAL A 233 -3.11 -8.95 6.32
N ALA A 234 -1.88 -8.45 6.52
CA ALA A 234 -0.73 -8.89 5.72
C ALA A 234 -0.47 -10.40 5.87
N GLN A 235 -0.55 -10.95 7.09
CA GLN A 235 -0.41 -12.38 7.34
C GLN A 235 -1.53 -13.20 6.68
N ALA A 236 -2.77 -12.73 6.75
CA ALA A 236 -3.89 -13.39 6.07
C ALA A 236 -3.70 -13.41 4.55
N ILE A 237 -3.22 -12.32 3.95
CA ILE A 237 -2.89 -12.26 2.53
C ILE A 237 -1.75 -13.22 2.20
N ALA A 238 -0.65 -13.18 2.94
CA ALA A 238 0.49 -14.09 2.74
C ALA A 238 0.03 -15.56 2.76
N LYS A 239 -0.82 -15.93 3.73
CA LYS A 239 -1.43 -17.27 3.78
C LYS A 239 -2.33 -17.56 2.57
N GLN A 240 -3.15 -16.60 2.15
CA GLN A 240 -4.08 -16.74 1.04
C GLN A 240 -3.37 -16.96 -0.31
N ILE A 241 -2.20 -16.33 -0.51
CA ILE A 241 -1.38 -16.50 -1.71
C ILE A 241 -0.29 -17.58 -1.56
N GLU A 242 -0.36 -18.38 -0.49
CA GLU A 242 0.59 -19.46 -0.18
C GLU A 242 2.06 -19.00 -0.08
N TYR A 243 2.27 -17.77 0.38
CA TYR A 243 3.59 -17.19 0.66
C TYR A 243 4.00 -17.49 2.12
N ASP A 244 4.24 -18.77 2.37
CA ASP A 244 4.30 -19.45 3.67
C ASP A 244 5.51 -19.09 4.57
N LYS A 245 6.63 -18.64 3.99
CA LYS A 245 7.83 -18.25 4.73
C LYS A 245 7.90 -16.76 5.12
N TYR A 246 6.79 -16.03 5.05
CA TYR A 246 6.76 -14.61 5.40
C TYR A 246 6.75 -14.38 6.92
N VAL A 247 7.72 -13.61 7.41
CA VAL A 247 7.81 -13.15 8.79
C VAL A 247 7.61 -11.62 8.84
N PRO A 248 6.64 -11.09 9.60
CA PRO A 248 6.42 -9.64 9.71
C PRO A 248 7.69 -8.88 10.09
N GLU A 249 7.89 -7.71 9.47
CA GLU A 249 9.10 -6.85 9.62
C GLU A 249 10.42 -7.46 9.11
N GLN A 250 10.46 -8.75 8.76
CA GLN A 250 11.66 -9.44 8.26
C GLN A 250 11.56 -9.79 6.77
N GLY A 251 10.34 -10.03 6.27
CA GLY A 251 10.08 -10.57 4.94
C GLY A 251 10.21 -12.09 4.90
N MET A 252 10.41 -12.66 3.71
CA MET A 252 10.62 -14.10 3.54
C MET A 252 11.92 -14.57 4.20
N ASP A 253 11.80 -15.58 5.06
CA ASP A 253 12.91 -16.31 5.64
C ASP A 253 13.58 -17.23 4.58
N LEU A 254 14.88 -17.01 4.35
CA LEU A 254 15.70 -17.76 3.38
C LEU A 254 16.67 -18.76 4.04
N SER A 255 16.60 -18.96 5.36
CA SER A 255 17.64 -19.67 6.13
C SER A 255 17.55 -21.21 6.14
N GLN A 256 16.69 -21.81 5.30
CA GLN A 256 16.47 -23.27 5.25
C GLN A 256 16.90 -23.88 3.93
#